data_AF-A0A7L4RS54-F1
#
_entry.id   AF-A0A7L4RS54-F1
#
_cell.length_a   1.000
_cell.length_b   1.000
_cell.length_c   1.000
_cell.angle_alpha   90.00
_cell.angle_beta   90.00
_cell.angle_gamma   90.00
#
_symmetry.space_group_name_H-M   'P 1'
#
loop_
_entity.id
_entity.type
_entity.pdbx_description
1 polymer ?
#
loop_
_entity_poly.entity_id
_entity_poly.type
_entity_poly.pdbx_seq_one_letter_code
_entity_poly.pdbx_strand_id
1 'polypeptide(L)'
;MDWLGSCLECGNECCCGETVFLSNNDRKRIAKATGRNDFYEGHIIRKKNGKCPFYKKMKCSIHEIKPLDCRLYPLTFLIDEKGKPRLYLEMNCPKSLPVNKPWVDSMRRVIEKEIKAWSEEEKQLYSTLY
;
A
#
# COMPACT_ATOMS: atom_id res chain seq x y z
N MET A 1 7.20 16.12 -8.18
CA MET A 1 7.42 15.75 -6.76
C MET A 1 7.62 14.26 -6.74
N ASP A 2 8.81 13.81 -6.38
CA ASP A 2 9.20 12.41 -6.43
C ASP A 2 8.63 11.71 -5.18
N TRP A 3 7.41 11.17 -5.28
CA TRP A 3 6.71 10.56 -4.14
C TRP A 3 7.37 9.26 -3.65
N LEU A 4 8.41 8.79 -4.36
CA LEU A 4 9.37 7.79 -3.91
C LEU A 4 10.26 8.34 -2.77
N GLY A 5 10.41 9.65 -2.57
CA GLY A 5 11.24 10.19 -1.47
C GLY A 5 10.58 10.22 -0.08
N SER A 6 9.25 10.12 0.02
CA SER A 6 8.51 10.61 1.21
C SER A 6 8.71 9.81 2.50
N CYS A 7 9.19 8.56 2.39
CA CYS A 7 9.37 7.66 3.53
C CYS A 7 10.39 8.18 4.57
N LEU A 8 11.36 9.00 4.16
CA LEU A 8 12.42 9.49 5.05
C LEU A 8 12.00 10.67 5.93
N GLU A 9 10.91 11.36 5.57
CA GLU A 9 10.54 12.63 6.19
C GLU A 9 9.54 12.46 7.35
N CYS A 10 8.90 11.29 7.50
CA CYS A 10 7.95 10.98 8.57
C CYS A 10 8.40 9.81 9.47
N GLY A 11 9.68 9.42 9.43
CA GLY A 11 10.20 8.34 10.27
C GLY A 11 9.73 6.92 9.92
N ASN A 12 8.94 6.75 8.83
CA ASN A 12 8.33 5.48 8.39
C ASN A 12 7.34 4.87 9.40
N GLU A 13 6.57 5.67 10.12
CA GLU A 13 5.56 5.16 11.07
C GLU A 13 4.56 4.19 10.43
N CYS A 14 4.25 4.37 9.14
CA CYS A 14 3.39 3.45 8.38
C CYS A 14 3.96 2.02 8.28
N CYS A 15 5.28 1.83 8.42
CA CYS A 15 5.90 0.50 8.49
C CYS A 15 5.65 -0.21 9.83
N CYS A 16 5.13 0.49 10.84
CA CYS A 16 4.90 -0.02 12.19
C CYS A 16 3.40 -0.16 12.50
N GLY A 17 2.56 0.83 12.15
CA GLY A 17 1.14 0.86 12.52
C GLY A 17 0.19 0.17 11.54
N GLU A 18 0.33 0.44 10.25
CA GLU A 18 -0.74 0.17 9.26
C GLU A 18 -0.93 -1.29 8.87
N THR A 19 -2.18 -1.72 8.69
CA THR A 19 -2.49 -2.93 7.92
C THR A 19 -2.16 -2.65 6.45
N VAL A 20 -1.40 -3.55 5.82
CA VAL A 20 -1.00 -3.44 4.42
C VAL A 20 -1.49 -4.67 3.69
N PHE A 21 -2.46 -4.48 2.80
CA PHE A 21 -2.95 -5.52 1.91
C PHE A 21 -1.92 -5.82 0.82
N LEU A 22 -1.91 -7.09 0.41
CA LEU A 22 -1.09 -7.63 -0.65
C LEU A 22 -1.97 -8.37 -1.63
N SER A 23 -2.06 -7.85 -2.85
CA SER A 23 -2.62 -8.64 -3.94
C SER A 23 -1.73 -9.84 -4.26
N ASN A 24 -2.28 -10.80 -4.97
CA ASN A 24 -1.58 -11.90 -5.63
C ASN A 24 -0.40 -11.38 -6.47
N ASN A 25 -0.59 -10.27 -7.18
CA ASN A 25 0.45 -9.65 -7.99
C ASN A 25 1.54 -9.01 -7.13
N ASP A 26 1.19 -8.36 -6.01
CA ASP A 26 2.16 -7.84 -5.05
C ASP A 26 3.01 -8.98 -4.47
N ARG A 27 2.37 -10.06 -4.00
CA ARG A 27 3.05 -11.24 -3.46
C ARG A 27 4.03 -11.82 -4.48
N LYS A 28 3.58 -12.08 -5.71
CA LYS A 28 4.42 -12.61 -6.80
C LYS A 28 5.59 -11.68 -7.12
N ARG A 29 5.34 -10.37 -7.26
CA ARG A 29 6.37 -9.38 -7.62
C ARG A 29 7.42 -9.25 -6.51
N ILE A 30 7.00 -9.11 -5.27
CA ILE A 30 7.90 -8.96 -4.10
C ILE A 30 8.68 -10.25 -3.87
N ALA A 31 8.03 -11.41 -3.96
CA ALA A 31 8.70 -12.71 -3.81
C ALA A 31 9.78 -12.93 -4.87
N LYS A 32 9.45 -12.66 -6.14
CA LYS A 32 10.41 -12.77 -7.25
C LYS A 32 11.62 -11.86 -7.06
N ALA A 33 11.42 -10.63 -6.61
CA ALA A 33 12.50 -9.66 -6.48
C ALA A 33 13.36 -9.87 -5.21
N THR A 34 12.79 -10.44 -4.15
CA THR A 34 13.47 -10.58 -2.85
C THR A 34 13.91 -12.01 -2.54
N GLY A 35 13.40 -13.00 -3.27
CA GLY A 35 13.58 -14.42 -2.95
C GLY A 35 12.85 -14.87 -1.67
N ARG A 36 12.02 -14.01 -1.06
CA ARG A 36 11.32 -14.29 0.20
C ARG A 36 9.86 -14.63 -0.04
N ASN A 37 9.29 -15.50 0.78
CA ASN A 37 7.85 -15.76 0.87
C ASN A 37 7.31 -15.73 2.31
N ASP A 38 8.16 -15.36 3.28
CA ASP A 38 7.84 -15.34 4.71
C ASP A 38 7.27 -13.99 5.19
N PHE A 39 7.02 -13.05 4.27
CA PHE A 39 6.72 -11.65 4.58
C PHE A 39 5.21 -11.36 4.69
N TYR A 40 4.35 -12.35 4.48
CA TYR A 40 2.90 -12.21 4.48
C TYR A 40 2.20 -13.36 5.20
N GLU A 41 0.96 -13.11 5.61
CA GLU A 41 0.01 -14.08 6.13
C GLU A 41 -1.33 -13.79 5.47
N GLY A 42 -1.88 -14.76 4.72
CA GLY A 42 -3.00 -14.50 3.80
C GLY A 42 -2.67 -13.38 2.81
N HIS A 43 -3.48 -12.32 2.81
CA HIS A 43 -3.35 -11.13 1.97
C HIS A 43 -2.78 -9.92 2.73
N ILE A 44 -2.10 -10.10 3.86
CA ILE A 44 -1.59 -9.00 4.67
C ILE A 44 -0.10 -9.16 4.93
N ILE A 45 0.64 -8.05 4.99
CA ILE A 45 2.03 -8.06 5.47
C ILE A 45 2.12 -8.65 6.89
N ARG A 46 2.93 -9.70 7.04
CA ARG A 46 3.19 -10.32 8.34
C ARG A 46 4.24 -9.51 9.08
N LYS A 47 3.80 -8.65 9.99
CA LYS A 47 4.69 -7.87 10.86
C LYS A 47 5.33 -8.78 11.92
N LYS A 48 6.59 -8.52 12.25
CA LYS A 48 7.30 -9.15 13.38
C LYS A 48 7.63 -8.06 14.40
N ASN A 49 7.22 -8.26 15.65
CA ASN A 49 7.34 -7.26 16.73
C ASN A 49 6.77 -5.88 16.32
N GLY A 50 5.60 -5.90 15.69
CA GLY A 50 4.92 -4.68 15.21
C GLY A 50 5.62 -3.97 14.04
N LYS A 51 6.63 -4.56 13.39
CA LYS A 51 7.36 -3.92 12.28
C LYS A 51 7.23 -4.71 10.98
N CYS A 52 7.11 -3.98 9.88
CA CYS A 52 7.19 -4.51 8.52
C CYS A 52 8.52 -5.26 8.31
N PRO A 53 8.52 -6.47 7.72
CA PRO A 53 9.73 -7.26 7.53
C PRO A 53 10.74 -6.63 6.57
N PHE A 54 10.33 -5.63 5.79
CA PHE A 54 11.17 -4.85 4.89
C PHE A 54 11.62 -3.52 5.49
N TYR A 55 11.25 -3.23 6.74
CA TYR A 55 11.73 -2.05 7.45
C TYR A 55 13.16 -2.29 7.98
N LYS A 56 14.14 -1.62 7.38
CA LYS A 56 15.57 -1.78 7.69
C LYS A 56 16.24 -0.41 7.79
N LYS A 57 16.96 -0.15 8.89
CA LYS A 57 17.72 1.10 9.10
C LYS A 57 16.90 2.36 8.79
N MET A 58 15.67 2.44 9.30
CA MET A 58 14.74 3.56 9.05
C MET A 58 14.37 3.75 7.56
N LYS A 59 14.38 2.68 6.76
CA LYS A 59 14.01 2.71 5.33
C LYS A 59 13.25 1.45 4.92
N CYS A 60 12.44 1.57 3.88
CA CYS A 60 11.84 0.43 3.20
C CYS A 60 12.87 -0.22 2.26
N SER A 61 13.25 -1.47 2.51
CA SER A 61 14.24 -2.19 1.68
C SER A 61 13.70 -2.62 0.31
N ILE A 62 12.38 -2.54 0.10
CA ILE A 62 11.71 -2.88 -1.17
C ILE A 62 11.10 -1.64 -1.84
N HIS A 63 11.75 -0.49 -1.67
CA HIS A 63 11.22 0.82 -2.02
C HIS A 63 10.59 0.88 -3.42
N GLU A 64 11.31 0.37 -4.42
CA GLU A 64 10.92 0.42 -5.84
C GLU A 64 9.77 -0.52 -6.22
N ILE A 65 9.46 -1.51 -5.36
CA ILE A 65 8.50 -2.58 -5.66
C ILE A 65 7.41 -2.71 -4.59
N LYS A 66 7.19 -1.64 -3.83
CA LYS A 66 6.18 -1.56 -2.77
C LYS A 66 4.80 -2.09 -3.23
N PRO A 67 4.02 -2.67 -2.31
CA PRO A 67 2.64 -3.03 -2.60
C PRO A 67 1.78 -1.79 -2.86
N LEU A 68 0.57 -1.99 -3.38
CA LEU A 68 -0.35 -0.90 -3.71
C LEU A 68 -0.57 0.05 -2.53
N ASP A 69 -1.01 -0.44 -1.38
CA ASP A 69 -1.29 0.41 -0.20
C ASP A 69 -0.09 1.29 0.20
N CYS A 70 1.13 0.73 0.19
CA CYS A 70 2.33 1.49 0.51
C CYS A 70 2.70 2.55 -0.54
N ARG A 71 2.27 2.39 -1.80
CA ARG A 71 2.46 3.41 -2.86
C ARG A 71 1.42 4.52 -2.77
N LEU A 72 0.24 4.21 -2.25
CA LEU A 72 -0.88 5.16 -2.14
C LEU A 72 -0.77 6.04 -0.91
N TYR A 73 -0.27 5.51 0.21
CA TYR A 73 -0.23 6.19 1.49
C TYR A 73 0.33 7.63 1.36
N PRO A 74 -0.38 8.66 1.87
CA PRO A 74 -1.50 8.60 2.81
C PRO A 74 -2.90 8.39 2.21
N LEU A 75 -3.03 8.15 0.90
CA LEU A 75 -4.30 7.74 0.32
C LEU A 75 -4.60 6.27 0.61
N THR A 76 -5.86 5.99 0.88
CA THR A 76 -6.47 4.66 0.85
C THR A 76 -7.72 4.71 -0.03
N PHE A 77 -8.37 3.56 -0.26
CA PHE A 77 -9.61 3.52 -1.01
C PHE A 77 -10.54 2.42 -0.51
N LEU A 78 -11.84 2.58 -0.81
CA LEU A 78 -12.83 1.50 -0.73
C LEU A 78 -13.31 1.18 -2.15
N ILE A 79 -13.64 -0.07 -2.40
CA ILE A 79 -14.26 -0.50 -3.66
C ILE A 79 -15.77 -0.43 -3.44
N ASP A 80 -16.45 0.41 -4.22
CA ASP A 80 -17.91 0.52 -4.15
C ASP A 80 -18.60 -0.67 -4.85
N GLU A 81 -19.93 -0.75 -4.70
CA GLU A 81 -20.77 -1.82 -5.28
C GLU A 81 -20.64 -1.94 -6.81
N LYS A 82 -20.13 -0.91 -7.50
CA LYS A 82 -19.90 -0.90 -8.95
C LYS A 82 -18.45 -1.25 -9.31
N GLY A 83 -17.66 -1.69 -8.34
CA GLY A 83 -16.25 -2.02 -8.50
C GLY A 83 -15.34 -0.79 -8.67
N LYS A 84 -15.81 0.42 -8.32
CA LYS A 84 -15.05 1.66 -8.50
C LYS A 84 -14.37 2.09 -7.19
N PRO A 85 -13.15 2.64 -7.25
CA PRO A 85 -12.46 3.10 -6.05
C PRO A 85 -13.01 4.46 -5.59
N ARG A 86 -13.41 4.53 -4.32
CA ARG A 86 -13.65 5.76 -3.57
C ARG A 86 -12.40 6.04 -2.73
N LEU A 87 -11.76 7.18 -2.96
CA LEU A 87 -10.47 7.50 -2.34
C LEU A 87 -10.70 8.27 -1.05
N TYR A 88 -9.91 7.93 -0.03
CA TYR A 88 -9.90 8.56 1.28
C TYR A 88 -8.47 8.94 1.62
N LEU A 89 -8.33 9.96 2.46
CA LEU A 89 -7.05 10.45 2.93
C LEU A 89 -6.91 10.15 4.42
N GLU A 90 -5.81 9.51 4.82
CA GLU A 90 -5.50 9.30 6.23
C GLU A 90 -5.06 10.62 6.87
N MET A 91 -5.98 11.27 7.57
CA MET A 91 -5.77 12.60 8.13
C MET A 91 -4.73 12.61 9.26
N ASN A 92 -4.51 11.48 9.93
CA ASN A 92 -3.48 11.38 10.97
C ASN A 92 -2.06 11.29 10.40
N CYS A 93 -1.92 11.15 9.07
CA CYS A 93 -0.61 11.19 8.44
C CYS A 93 -0.11 12.64 8.35
N PRO A 94 1.11 12.96 8.83
CA PRO A 94 1.70 14.29 8.66
C PRO A 94 1.98 14.66 7.19
N LYS A 95 1.87 13.70 6.27
CA LYS A 95 1.98 13.89 4.81
C LYS A 95 0.63 14.02 4.10
N SER A 96 -0.48 14.00 4.83
CA SER A 96 -1.81 14.21 4.28
C SER A 96 -2.00 15.59 3.66
N LEU A 97 -1.15 16.56 4.00
CA LEU A 97 -1.19 17.92 3.47
C LEU A 97 0.20 18.39 2.98
N PRO A 98 0.31 19.03 1.80
CA PRO A 98 -0.76 19.36 0.85
C PRO A 98 -0.96 18.27 -0.22
N VAL A 99 -2.02 17.46 -0.10
CA VAL A 99 -2.51 16.61 -1.18
C VAL A 99 -3.26 17.47 -2.22
N ASN A 100 -2.89 17.35 -3.50
CA ASN A 100 -3.51 18.10 -4.59
C ASN A 100 -4.25 17.19 -5.58
N LYS A 101 -5.22 17.78 -6.30
CA LYS A 101 -6.07 17.03 -7.24
C LYS A 101 -5.27 16.28 -8.33
N PRO A 102 -4.27 16.87 -9.01
CA PRO A 102 -3.48 16.16 -10.01
C PRO A 102 -2.82 14.88 -9.48
N TRP A 103 -2.31 14.91 -8.26
CA TRP A 103 -1.73 13.72 -7.63
C TRP A 103 -2.80 12.67 -7.30
N VAL A 104 -3.94 13.07 -6.73
CA VAL A 104 -5.07 12.16 -6.47
C VAL A 104 -5.56 11.50 -7.76
N ASP A 105 -5.69 12.26 -8.85
CA ASP A 105 -6.08 11.74 -10.16
C ASP A 105 -5.04 10.73 -10.69
N SER A 106 -3.75 10.99 -10.46
CA SER A 106 -2.68 10.05 -10.83
C SER A 106 -2.77 8.73 -10.05
N MET A 107 -3.03 8.81 -8.74
CA MET A 107 -3.17 7.64 -7.88
C MET A 107 -4.44 6.85 -8.21
N ARG A 108 -5.55 7.52 -8.54
CA ARG A 108 -6.77 6.88 -9.03
C ARG A 108 -6.49 5.99 -10.25
N ARG A 109 -5.70 6.47 -11.22
CA ARG A 109 -5.33 5.66 -12.39
C ARG A 109 -4.50 4.43 -12.03
N VAL A 110 -3.61 4.55 -11.04
CA VAL A 110 -2.84 3.40 -10.52
C VAL A 110 -3.78 2.39 -9.87
N ILE A 111 -4.67 2.84 -9.00
CA ILE A 111 -5.66 1.99 -8.33
C ILE A 111 -6.50 1.25 -9.36
N GLU A 112 -7.13 1.97 -10.28
CA GLU A 112 -8.01 1.39 -11.31
C GLU A 112 -7.29 0.36 -12.18
N LYS A 113 -6.00 0.54 -12.45
CA LYS A 113 -5.20 -0.43 -13.19
C LYS A 113 -4.93 -1.69 -12.36
N GLU A 114 -4.60 -1.55 -11.09
CA GLU A 114 -4.25 -2.66 -10.20
C GLU A 114 -5.49 -3.49 -9.84
N ILE A 115 -6.59 -2.87 -9.43
CA ILE A 115 -7.81 -3.58 -9.01
C ILE A 115 -8.49 -4.34 -10.15
N LYS A 116 -8.24 -3.94 -11.42
CA LYS A 116 -8.69 -4.70 -12.60
C LYS A 116 -8.04 -6.08 -12.69
N ALA A 117 -6.85 -6.25 -12.11
CA ALA A 117 -6.13 -7.51 -12.11
C ALA A 117 -6.39 -8.35 -10.84
N TRP A 118 -7.15 -7.82 -9.89
CA TRP A 118 -7.52 -8.53 -8.65
C TRP A 118 -8.67 -9.48 -8.92
N SER A 119 -8.65 -10.65 -8.27
CA SER A 119 -9.81 -11.54 -8.22
C SER A 119 -10.96 -10.91 -7.42
N GLU A 120 -12.17 -11.45 -7.58
CA GLU A 120 -13.31 -11.02 -6.75
C GLU A 120 -13.08 -11.30 -5.27
N GLU A 121 -12.39 -12.40 -4.94
CA GLU A 121 -11.97 -12.71 -3.57
C GLU A 121 -11.02 -11.63 -3.01
N GLU A 122 -10.04 -11.17 -3.79
CA GLU A 122 -9.14 -10.10 -3.37
C GLU A 122 -9.87 -8.79 -3.11
N LYS A 123 -10.83 -8.44 -3.97
CA LYS A 123 -11.66 -7.24 -3.78
C LYS A 123 -12.53 -7.36 -2.53
N GLN A 124 -13.15 -8.52 -2.32
CA GLN A 124 -13.99 -8.77 -1.15
C GLN A 124 -13.17 -8.69 0.14
N LEU A 125 -12.00 -9.36 0.18
CA LEU A 125 -11.10 -9.30 1.33
C LEU A 125 -10.64 -7.87 1.61
N TYR A 126 -10.25 -7.12 0.57
CA TYR A 126 -9.84 -5.73 0.73
C TYR A 126 -10.95 -4.88 1.37
N SER A 127 -12.19 -5.00 0.89
CA SER A 127 -13.35 -4.29 1.45
C SER A 127 -13.78 -4.74 2.85
N THR A 128 -13.22 -5.82 3.40
CA THR A 128 -13.44 -6.21 4.81
C THR A 128 -12.37 -5.67 5.75
N LEU A 129 -11.25 -5.20 5.21
CA LEU A 129 -10.13 -4.65 6.00
C LEU A 129 -10.25 -3.14 6.22
N TYR A 130 -11.07 -2.46 5.41
CA TYR A 130 -11.30 -1.02 5.40
C TYR A 130 -12.79 -0.72 5.28
#